data_AF-A0A8T4S4M1-F1
#
_entry.id   AF-A0A8T4S4M1-F1
#
_cell.length_a   1.000
_cell.length_b   1.000
_cell.length_c   1.000
_cell.angle_alpha   90.00
_cell.angle_beta   90.00
_cell.angle_gamma   90.00
#
_symmetry.space_group_name_H-M   'P 1'
#
loop_
_entity.id
_entity.type
_entity.pdbx_description
1 polymer ?
#
loop_
_entity_poly.entity_id
_entity_poly.type
_entity_poly.pdbx_seq_one_letter_code
_entity_poly.pdbx_strand_id
1 'polypeptide(L)' 'MENNEQKEKELIVKFKVINNNIQTQVTTKNVTPQEAIGLLETAKDQLLENLRKNRKELFTVKNE' A
#
# COMPACT_ATOMS: atom_id res chain seq x y z
N MET A 1 -2.63 -4.44 -34.04
CA MET A 1 -2.96 -3.59 -32.87
C MET A 1 -2.97 -4.51 -31.68
N GLU A 2 -1.87 -4.59 -30.94
CA GLU A 2 -1.78 -5.45 -29.76
C GLU A 2 -2.55 -4.77 -28.62
N ASN A 3 -3.63 -5.41 -28.17
CA ASN A 3 -4.29 -5.05 -26.92
C ASN A 3 -3.33 -5.37 -25.78
N ASN A 4 -2.49 -4.40 -25.42
CA ASN A 4 -1.74 -4.45 -24.17
C ASN A 4 -2.75 -4.27 -23.03
N GLU A 5 -3.38 -5.35 -22.61
CA GLU A 5 -4.13 -5.39 -21.36
C GLU A 5 -3.16 -4.95 -20.26
N GLN A 6 -3.38 -3.75 -19.70
CA GLN A 6 -2.62 -3.28 -18.56
C GLN A 6 -2.81 -4.29 -17.44
N LYS A 7 -1.77 -5.12 -17.24
CA LYS A 7 -1.77 -6.11 -16.17
C LYS A 7 -1.95 -5.37 -14.85
N GLU A 8 -2.96 -5.78 -14.09
CA GLU A 8 -3.22 -5.27 -12.75
C GLU A 8 -1.93 -5.35 -11.92
N LYS A 9 -1.57 -4.21 -11.32
CA LYS A 9 -0.43 -4.06 -10.42
C LYS A 9 -0.95 -4.01 -8.99
N GLU A 10 -0.39 -4.84 -8.14
CA GLU A 10 -0.82 -4.92 -6.74
C GLU A 10 0.40 -5.01 -5.82
N LEU A 11 0.34 -4.25 -4.73
CA LEU A 11 1.26 -4.32 -3.60
C LEU A 11 0.42 -4.44 -2.33
N ILE A 12 0.58 -5.56 -1.62
CA ILE A 12 -0.05 -5.79 -0.32
C ILE A 12 1.05 -5.76 0.74
N VAL A 13 0.89 -4.90 1.74
CA VAL A 13 1.76 -4.87 2.92
C VAL A 13 0.94 -5.25 4.14
N LYS A 14 1.31 -6.37 4.74
CA LYS A 14 0.67 -6.92 5.94
C LYS A 14 1.58 -6.72 7.13
N PHE A 15 1.07 -5.99 8.12
CA PHE A 15 1.71 -5.85 9.43
C PHE A 15 1.05 -6.81 10.41
N LYS A 16 1.85 -7.57 11.15
CA LYS A 16 1.41 -8.40 12.27
C LYS A 16 2.15 -7.92 13.52
N VAL A 17 1.41 -7.61 14.58
CA VAL A 17 1.98 -7.27 15.88
C VAL A 17 1.91 -8.52 16.76
N ILE A 18 3.07 -9.12 17.06
CA ILE A 18 3.17 -10.34 17.87
C ILE A 18 4.16 -10.06 19.00
N ASN A 19 3.74 -10.16 20.26
CA ASN A 19 4.57 -9.90 21.43
C ASN A 19 5.28 -8.53 21.36
N ASN A 20 4.54 -7.48 20.97
CA ASN A 20 5.06 -6.11 20.77
C ASN A 20 6.13 -5.98 19.67
N ASN A 21 6.39 -7.03 18.88
CA ASN A 21 7.25 -6.98 17.70
C ASN A 21 6.40 -6.84 16.44
N ILE A 22 6.80 -5.95 15.54
CA ILE A 22 6.18 -5.78 14.24
C ILE A 22 6.84 -6.75 13.26
N GLN A 23 6.05 -7.65 12.70
CA GLN A 23 6.42 -8.47 11.56
C GLN A 23 5.74 -7.90 10.31
N THR A 24 6.54 -7.67 9.26
CA THR A 24 6.05 -7.15 7.99
C THR A 24 6.14 -8.23 6.93
N GLN A 25 5.06 -8.46 6.20
CA GLN A 25 5.01 -9.35 5.04
C GLN A 25 4.59 -8.53 3.82
N VAL A 26 5.30 -8.70 2.71
CA VAL A 26 5.04 -7.99 1.46
C VAL A 26 4.68 -9.00 0.37
N THR A 27 3.62 -8.75 -0.37
CA THR A 27 3.19 -9.54 -1.52
C THR A 27 2.99 -8.61 -2.71
N THR A 28 3.54 -8.98 -3.88
CA THR A 28 3.47 -8.17 -5.09
C THR A 28 2.96 -8.97 -6.28
N LYS A 29 2.21 -8.31 -7.17
CA LYS A 29 1.76 -8.82 -8.47
C LYS A 29 2.11 -7.79 -9.53
N ASN A 30 2.99 -8.15 -10.48
CA ASN A 30 3.46 -7.26 -11.56
C ASN A 30 4.08 -5.92 -11.09
N VAL A 31 4.66 -5.88 -9.89
CA VAL A 31 5.31 -4.70 -9.30
C VAL A 31 6.78 -5.04 -9.01
N THR A 32 7.70 -4.22 -9.54
CA THR A 32 9.13 -4.34 -9.23
C THR A 32 9.44 -3.80 -7.84
N PRO A 33 10.57 -4.19 -7.21
CA PRO A 33 10.95 -3.67 -5.90
C PRO A 33 11.03 -2.14 -5.83
N GLN A 34 11.54 -1.49 -6.89
CA GLN A 34 11.65 -0.03 -6.96
C GLN A 34 10.28 0.65 -7.04
N GLU A 35 9.38 0.11 -7.86
CA GLU A 35 7.99 0.58 -7.92
C GLU A 35 7.29 0.39 -6.57
N ALA A 36 7.52 -0.74 -5.89
CA ALA A 36 6.96 -0.98 -4.56
C ALA A 36 7.43 0.06 -3.53
N ILE A 37 8.71 0.44 -3.55
CA ILE A 37 9.23 1.52 -2.70
C ILE A 37 8.52 2.84 -3.01
N GLY A 38 8.41 3.22 -4.28
CA GLY A 38 7.72 4.45 -4.69
C GLY A 38 6.24 4.48 -4.29
N LEU A 39 5.55 3.33 -4.36
CA LEU A 39 4.17 3.18 -3.89
C LEU A 39 4.07 3.41 -2.37
N LEU A 40 5.02 2.89 -1.59
CA LEU A 40 5.05 3.09 -0.14
C LEU A 40 5.31 4.55 0.25
N GLU A 41 6.23 5.22 -0.44
CA GLU A 41 6.51 6.64 -0.24
C GLU A 41 5.27 7.49 -0.53
N THR A 42 4.62 7.22 -1.67
CA THR A 42 3.39 7.91 -2.07
C THR A 42 2.27 7.68 -1.04
N ALA A 43 2.08 6.45 -0.59
CA ALA A 43 1.06 6.12 0.41
C ALA A 43 1.33 6.85 1.75
N LYS A 44 2.58 6.87 2.21
CA LYS A 44 2.99 7.61 3.42
C LYS A 44 2.67 9.10 3.28
N ASP A 45 3.03 9.72 2.16
CA ASP A 45 2.82 11.16 1.95
C ASP A 45 1.33 11.51 1.90
N GLN A 46 0.51 10.69 1.23
CA GLN A 46 -0.95 10.85 1.21
C GLN A 46 -1.56 10.75 2.61
N LEU A 47 -1.12 9.80 3.44
CA LEU A 47 -1.61 9.67 4.81
C LEU A 47 -1.25 10.91 5.65
N LEU A 48 0.00 11.36 5.58
CA LEU A 48 0.47 12.53 6.32
C LEU A 48 -0.22 13.82 5.86
N GLU A 49 -0.46 13.99 4.56
CA GLU A 49 -1.17 15.13 4.01
C GLU A 49 -2.62 15.17 4.48
N ASN A 50 -3.32 14.03 4.42
CA ASN A 50 -4.71 13.97 4.85
C ASN A 50 -4.84 14.15 6.39
N LEU A 51 -3.87 13.68 7.18
CA LEU A 51 -3.78 13.98 8.62
C LEU A 51 -3.64 15.49 8.87
N ARG A 52 -2.73 16.17 8.15
CA ARG A 52 -2.55 17.64 8.25
C ARG A 52 -3.84 18.39 7.88
N LYS A 53 -4.61 17.85 6.93
CA LYS A 53 -5.91 18.39 6.50
C LYS A 53 -7.07 17.99 7.41
N ASN A 54 -6.81 17.31 8.52
CA ASN A 54 -7.78 16.86 9.51
C ASN A 54 -8.91 15.99 8.91
N ARG A 55 -8.62 15.25 7.83
CA ARG A 55 -9.57 14.30 7.23
C ARG A 55 -9.65 13.06 8.10
N LYS A 56 -10.87 12.73 8.54
CA LYS A 56 -11.11 11.62 9.49
C LYS A 56 -11.08 10.23 8.84
N GLU A 57 -11.26 10.14 7.52
CA GLU A 57 -11.34 8.86 6.81
C GLU A 57 -10.11 8.68 5.90
N LEU A 58 -9.06 8.07 6.45
CA LEU A 58 -7.79 7.81 5.74
C LEU A 58 -7.70 6.40 5.16
N PHE A 59 -8.47 5.48 5.73
CA PHE A 59 -8.45 4.08 5.39
C PHE A 59 -9.88 3.65 5.07
N THR A 60 -10.07 2.97 3.93
CA THR A 60 -11.30 2.22 3.69
C THR A 60 -11.18 0.90 4.44
N VAL A 61 -11.79 0.82 5.61
CA VAL A 61 -11.82 -0.42 6.40
C VAL A 61 -12.85 -1.36 5.75
N LYS A 62 -12.37 -2.45 5.15
CA LYS A 62 -13.21 -3.59 4.79
C LYS A 62 -13.13 -4.60 5.94
N ASN A 63 -14.26 -4.91 6.56
CA ASN A 63 -14.35 -5.99 7.54
C ASN A 63 -14.49 -7.29 6.75
N GLU A 64 -13.52 -8.21 6.91
CA GLU A 64 -13.62 -9.60 6.44
C GLU A 64 -14.24 -10.49 7.51
#